data_AF-A0A672TDR9-F1
#
_entry.id   AF-A0A672TDR9-F1
#
_cell.length_a   1.000
_cell.length_b   1.000
_cell.length_c   1.000
_cell.angle_alpha   90.00
_cell.angle_beta   90.00
_cell.angle_gamma   90.00
#
_symmetry.space_group_name_H-M   'P 1'
#
loop_
_entity.id
_entity.type
_entity.pdbx_description
1 polymer ?
#
loop_
_entity_poly.entity_id
_entity_poly.type
_entity_poly.pdbx_seq_one_letter_code
_entity_poly.pdbx_strand_id
1 'polypeptide(L)'
;MILQKSASPLCCLIFVAFNVFFFFYRFGRIGRLVTRAAFQSKKVEIVAINDPFIDLSYMVYMFKYDSTHGKYKGEVKAEGGKLVIDGHAITVFSERDPANIKWGDAGADYVVESTGVFTTIEKASAHLKGGAKRVIISAPSADAPMFVMGVNHEKYDNSLKVVRDARKALLFYNLSPNVNCLPLPHFQSTVHAITATQKTVDGPSGKLWRDGRGASQNIIPASTGAAKAVGKVIPELNGSLTGMAFRVPTPNVSVVDLTVRLEKPASYDEIKKVVKAAADGPLKGILGYTEDQVVSTDFNGDVRSSIFDAGAGIALNNHFVKLVTWYDNEFGYSNRVCDLMAHMASKE
;
A
#
# COMPACT_ATOMS: atom_id res chain seq x y z
N MET A 1 53.92 -6.17 37.66
CA MET A 1 54.37 -4.87 37.09
C MET A 1 54.83 -5.19 35.68
N ILE A 2 53.95 -5.22 34.69
CA ILE A 2 53.51 -4.07 33.87
C ILE A 2 52.01 -4.21 33.57
N LEU A 3 51.26 -3.15 33.85
CA LEU A 3 49.89 -2.91 33.42
C LEU A 3 49.94 -2.41 31.97
N GLN A 4 49.17 -3.01 31.06
CA GLN A 4 48.82 -2.37 29.80
C GLN A 4 47.34 -2.60 29.46
N LYS A 5 46.57 -1.59 29.89
CA LYS A 5 45.37 -0.98 29.29
C LYS A 5 44.36 -1.87 28.56
N SER A 6 43.20 -1.93 29.20
CA SER A 6 41.86 -2.16 28.66
C SER A 6 41.61 -1.51 27.29
N ALA A 7 41.14 -2.32 26.34
CA ALA A 7 40.29 -1.87 25.25
C ALA A 7 38.83 -2.18 25.63
N SER A 8 38.01 -1.14 25.78
CA SER A 8 36.57 -1.25 25.96
C SER A 8 35.88 -1.62 24.65
N PRO A 9 34.84 -2.46 24.66
CA PRO A 9 33.94 -2.60 23.53
C PRO A 9 32.86 -1.51 23.65
N LEU A 10 33.13 -0.31 23.12
CA LEU A 10 32.06 0.64 22.83
C LEU A 10 31.66 0.48 21.36
N CYS A 11 30.79 -0.50 21.09
CA CYS A 11 29.90 -0.44 19.95
C CYS A 11 28.48 -0.49 20.50
N CYS A 12 28.07 0.61 21.14
CA CYS A 12 26.66 0.94 21.29
C CYS A 12 26.11 1.13 19.87
N LEU A 13 25.58 0.07 19.27
CA LEU A 13 24.51 0.22 18.29
C LEU A 13 23.34 0.84 19.04
N ILE A 14 23.29 2.17 19.03
CA ILE A 14 22.07 2.90 19.35
C ILE A 14 21.10 2.54 18.21
N PHE A 15 20.30 1.50 18.43
CA PHE A 15 19.04 1.35 17.73
C PHE A 15 18.18 2.54 18.15
N VAL A 16 18.28 3.65 17.43
CA VAL A 16 17.25 4.67 17.48
C VAL A 16 16.05 4.03 16.77
N ALA A 17 15.18 3.39 17.56
CA ALA A 17 13.81 3.17 17.14
C ALA A 17 13.24 4.57 16.87
N PHE A 18 13.11 4.94 15.59
CA PHE A 18 12.34 6.12 15.23
C PHE A 18 10.90 5.84 15.69
N ASN A 19 10.49 6.45 16.80
CA ASN A 19 9.10 6.42 17.26
C ASN A 19 8.27 7.25 16.28
N VAL A 20 7.93 6.66 15.13
CA VAL A 20 7.01 7.27 14.17
C VAL A 20 5.62 7.05 14.70
N PHE A 21 5.13 8.05 15.45
CA PHE A 21 3.78 8.06 15.98
C PHE A 21 2.78 8.34 14.86
N PHE A 22 1.85 7.42 14.70
CA PHE A 22 1.11 7.26 13.48
C PHE A 22 -0.40 6.98 13.71
N PHE A 23 -1.23 7.32 12.72
CA PHE A 23 -2.67 7.49 12.88
C PHE A 23 -3.53 7.15 11.63
N PHE A 24 -4.78 6.68 11.81
CA PHE A 24 -5.77 6.42 10.73
C PHE A 24 -7.08 7.18 10.79
N TYR A 25 -7.36 7.96 9.75
CA TYR A 25 -8.69 8.54 9.57
C TYR A 25 -9.58 7.52 8.83
N ARG A 26 -10.56 6.95 9.58
CA ARG A 26 -11.48 5.83 9.26
C ARG A 26 -10.89 4.42 9.44
N PHE A 27 -11.40 3.68 10.43
CA PHE A 27 -11.00 2.32 10.80
C PHE A 27 -11.66 1.26 9.90
N GLY A 28 -11.60 1.51 8.59
CA GLY A 28 -12.08 0.63 7.52
C GLY A 28 -11.08 -0.48 7.15
N ARG A 29 -11.18 -1.03 5.93
CA ARG A 29 -10.26 -2.09 5.46
C ARG A 29 -8.79 -1.67 5.55
N ILE A 30 -8.41 -0.55 4.94
CA ILE A 30 -7.01 -0.07 4.95
C ILE A 30 -6.59 0.35 6.37
N GLY A 31 -7.42 1.12 7.08
CA GLY A 31 -7.07 1.58 8.43
C GLY A 31 -6.76 0.43 9.39
N ARG A 32 -7.62 -0.59 9.46
CA ARG A 32 -7.37 -1.76 10.32
C ARG A 32 -6.14 -2.56 9.90
N LEU A 33 -5.92 -2.72 8.61
CA LEU A 33 -4.84 -3.56 8.10
C LEU A 33 -3.49 -2.90 8.16
N VAL A 34 -3.42 -1.58 8.04
CA VAL A 34 -2.18 -0.88 8.34
C VAL A 34 -1.93 -0.84 9.85
N THR A 35 -2.96 -0.75 10.71
CA THR A 35 -2.76 -0.99 12.16
C THR A 35 -2.15 -2.38 12.37
N ARG A 36 -2.70 -3.44 11.76
CA ARG A 36 -2.10 -4.79 11.84
C ARG A 36 -0.65 -4.82 11.31
N ALA A 37 -0.38 -4.17 10.18
CA ALA A 37 0.97 -4.10 9.59
C ALA A 37 1.95 -3.33 10.50
N ALA A 38 1.52 -2.28 11.18
CA ALA A 38 2.33 -1.53 12.15
C ALA A 38 2.76 -2.42 13.32
N PHE A 39 1.81 -3.14 13.94
CA PHE A 39 2.13 -4.08 15.03
C PHE A 39 3.04 -5.23 14.60
N GLN A 40 2.86 -5.76 13.38
CA GLN A 40 3.69 -6.85 12.86
C GLN A 40 5.10 -6.40 12.47
N SER A 41 5.21 -5.26 11.77
CA SER A 41 6.48 -4.77 11.25
C SER A 41 7.30 -4.01 12.28
N LYS A 42 6.66 -3.43 13.29
CA LYS A 42 7.25 -2.56 14.32
C LYS A 42 8.00 -1.35 13.75
N LYS A 43 7.70 -0.95 12.52
CA LYS A 43 8.32 0.20 11.85
C LYS A 43 7.72 1.54 12.27
N VAL A 44 6.47 1.51 12.72
CA VAL A 44 5.69 2.68 13.15
C VAL A 44 4.85 2.30 14.37
N GLU A 45 4.54 3.29 15.20
CA GLU A 45 3.76 3.13 16.42
C GLU A 45 2.39 3.79 16.27
N ILE A 46 1.31 3.09 16.57
CA ILE A 46 -0.04 3.66 16.49
C ILE A 46 -0.41 4.29 17.82
N VAL A 47 -0.74 5.58 17.85
CA VAL A 47 -1.11 6.27 19.11
C VAL A 47 -2.53 6.81 19.14
N ALA A 48 -3.17 6.96 17.97
CA ALA A 48 -4.57 7.31 17.92
C ALA A 48 -5.34 6.64 16.75
N ILE A 49 -6.67 6.57 16.88
CA ILE A 49 -7.64 6.22 15.81
C ILE A 49 -8.83 7.20 15.85
N ASN A 50 -9.39 7.56 14.68
CA ASN A 50 -10.59 8.39 14.56
C ASN A 50 -11.55 7.75 13.57
N ASP A 51 -12.75 7.44 14.04
CA ASP A 51 -13.85 7.06 13.18
C ASP A 51 -15.18 7.50 13.79
N PRO A 52 -15.88 8.49 13.21
CA PRO A 52 -17.15 8.97 13.75
C PRO A 52 -18.32 7.97 13.55
N PHE A 53 -18.08 6.82 12.91
CA PHE A 53 -19.10 5.81 12.60
C PHE A 53 -18.91 4.49 13.35
N ILE A 54 -17.85 4.35 14.14
CA ILE A 54 -17.49 3.11 14.83
C ILE A 54 -17.14 3.47 16.28
N ASP A 55 -17.96 3.03 17.24
CA ASP A 55 -17.63 3.18 18.65
C ASP A 55 -16.49 2.23 19.08
N LEU A 56 -15.90 2.48 20.25
CA LEU A 56 -14.75 1.72 20.75
C LEU A 56 -15.02 0.22 20.87
N SER A 57 -16.22 -0.19 21.30
CA SER A 57 -16.57 -1.61 21.42
C SER A 57 -16.65 -2.27 20.04
N TYR A 58 -17.17 -1.54 19.06
CA TYR A 58 -17.22 -2.01 17.69
C TYR A 58 -15.84 -2.03 17.03
N MET A 59 -14.95 -1.08 17.34
CA MET A 59 -13.55 -1.12 16.91
C MET A 59 -12.84 -2.38 17.39
N VAL A 60 -13.00 -2.75 18.67
CA VAL A 60 -12.46 -4.01 19.24
C VAL A 60 -12.96 -5.21 18.45
N TYR A 61 -14.27 -5.29 18.19
CA TYR A 61 -14.87 -6.38 17.42
C TYR A 61 -14.32 -6.47 15.99
N MET A 62 -14.33 -5.35 15.25
CA MET A 62 -13.91 -5.31 13.84
C MET A 62 -12.40 -5.55 13.65
N PHE A 63 -11.59 -5.22 14.66
CA PHE A 63 -10.16 -5.52 14.63
C PHE A 63 -9.88 -6.98 15.01
N LYS A 64 -10.61 -7.51 16.00
CA LYS A 64 -10.48 -8.90 16.47
C LYS A 64 -10.90 -9.91 15.42
N TYR A 65 -11.96 -9.64 14.66
CA TYR A 65 -12.50 -10.56 13.65
C TYR A 65 -12.43 -9.94 12.25
N ASP A 66 -11.66 -10.56 11.35
CA ASP A 66 -11.57 -10.15 9.95
C ASP A 66 -11.89 -11.34 9.03
N SER A 67 -12.91 -11.20 8.17
CA SER A 67 -13.33 -12.29 7.27
C SER A 67 -12.29 -12.65 6.21
N THR A 68 -11.37 -11.74 5.89
CA THR A 68 -10.33 -11.95 4.89
C THR A 68 -9.04 -12.46 5.54
N HIS A 69 -8.59 -11.77 6.59
CA HIS A 69 -7.28 -12.00 7.23
C HIS A 69 -7.38 -12.78 8.55
N GLY A 70 -8.53 -13.37 8.82
CA GLY A 70 -8.80 -14.16 10.01
C GLY A 70 -8.82 -13.36 11.32
N LYS A 71 -8.99 -14.11 12.40
CA LYS A 71 -8.97 -13.58 13.77
C LYS A 71 -7.59 -13.01 14.10
N TYR A 72 -7.57 -11.84 14.73
CA TYR A 72 -6.32 -11.30 15.28
C TYR A 72 -5.77 -12.24 16.37
N LYS A 73 -4.47 -12.53 16.29
CA LYS A 73 -3.80 -13.53 17.15
C LYS A 73 -3.50 -13.02 18.55
N GLY A 74 -3.32 -11.72 18.70
CA GLY A 74 -3.03 -11.06 19.97
C GLY A 74 -4.27 -10.68 20.77
N GLU A 75 -4.06 -9.85 21.80
CA GLU A 75 -5.14 -9.32 22.63
C GLU A 75 -5.63 -7.98 22.11
N VAL A 76 -6.95 -7.78 22.12
CA VAL A 76 -7.60 -6.53 21.74
C VAL A 76 -8.75 -6.30 22.71
N LYS A 77 -8.71 -5.18 23.42
CA LYS A 77 -9.71 -4.81 24.43
C LYS A 77 -9.94 -3.30 24.46
N ALA A 78 -11.04 -2.91 25.08
CA ALA A 78 -11.32 -1.53 25.44
C ALA A 78 -10.96 -1.32 26.91
N GLU A 79 -10.14 -0.33 27.21
CA GLU A 79 -9.72 -0.03 28.59
C GLU A 79 -9.51 1.47 28.74
N GLY A 80 -10.13 2.10 29.75
CA GLY A 80 -9.98 3.53 30.02
C GLY A 80 -10.38 4.45 28.86
N GLY A 81 -11.37 4.07 28.05
CA GLY A 81 -11.79 4.82 26.85
C GLY A 81 -10.81 4.73 25.67
N LYS A 82 -9.81 3.84 25.75
CA LYS A 82 -8.81 3.61 24.71
C LYS A 82 -8.97 2.22 24.10
N LEU A 83 -8.51 2.08 22.86
CA LEU A 83 -8.31 0.78 22.22
C LEU A 83 -6.96 0.25 22.68
N VAL A 84 -6.92 -0.92 23.31
CA VAL A 84 -5.67 -1.55 23.74
C VAL A 84 -5.41 -2.79 22.90
N ILE A 85 -4.29 -2.82 22.20
CA ILE A 85 -3.85 -3.93 21.35
C ILE A 85 -2.50 -4.42 21.88
N ASP A 86 -2.40 -5.69 22.28
CA ASP A 86 -1.18 -6.28 22.85
C ASP A 86 -0.55 -5.43 23.97
N GLY A 87 -1.39 -4.86 24.84
CA GLY A 87 -0.98 -3.96 25.93
C GLY A 87 -0.71 -2.51 25.52
N HIS A 88 -0.71 -2.20 24.23
CA HIS A 88 -0.48 -0.85 23.70
C HIS A 88 -1.76 -0.03 23.64
N ALA A 89 -1.80 1.10 24.36
CA ALA A 89 -3.00 1.93 24.49
C ALA A 89 -3.07 3.02 23.40
N ILE A 90 -4.17 3.03 22.66
CA ILE A 90 -4.42 3.90 21.50
C ILE A 90 -5.60 4.81 21.81
N THR A 91 -5.39 6.13 21.70
CA THR A 91 -6.43 7.13 21.90
C THR A 91 -7.48 7.06 20.80
N VAL A 92 -8.77 7.11 21.14
CA VAL A 92 -9.86 7.06 20.15
C VAL A 92 -10.59 8.39 20.11
N PHE A 93 -10.78 8.91 18.90
CA PHE A 93 -11.58 10.09 18.58
C PHE A 93 -12.77 9.69 17.68
N SER A 94 -13.80 10.54 17.64
CA SER A 94 -15.01 10.31 16.85
C SER A 94 -15.46 11.58 16.09
N GLU A 95 -14.49 12.34 15.59
CA GLU A 95 -14.75 13.60 14.88
C GLU A 95 -15.02 13.37 13.39
N ARG A 96 -15.95 14.16 12.86
CA ARG A 96 -16.24 14.21 11.42
C ARG A 96 -15.36 15.20 10.66
N ASP A 97 -14.97 16.29 11.30
CA ASP A 97 -14.06 17.27 10.69
C ASP A 97 -12.62 16.93 11.06
N PRO A 98 -11.74 16.64 10.07
CA PRO A 98 -10.31 16.41 10.32
C PRO A 98 -9.60 17.49 11.14
N ALA A 99 -10.06 18.75 11.05
CA ALA A 99 -9.46 19.89 11.75
C ALA A 99 -9.74 19.90 13.25
N ASN A 100 -10.80 19.22 13.70
CA ASN A 100 -11.17 19.18 15.12
C ASN A 100 -10.38 18.13 15.90
N ILE A 101 -9.72 17.20 15.20
CA ILE A 101 -9.07 16.08 15.86
C ILE A 101 -7.75 16.51 16.46
N LYS A 102 -7.56 16.21 17.73
CA LYS A 102 -6.40 16.65 18.51
C LYS A 102 -5.24 15.65 18.40
N TRP A 103 -4.62 15.59 17.22
CA TRP A 103 -3.45 14.74 16.96
C TRP A 103 -2.28 15.03 17.88
N GLY A 104 -1.97 16.31 18.09
CA GLY A 104 -0.87 16.75 18.94
C GLY A 104 -1.01 16.23 20.37
N ASP A 105 -2.22 16.26 20.93
CA ASP A 105 -2.52 15.79 22.28
C ASP A 105 -2.29 14.27 22.43
N ALA A 106 -2.46 13.52 21.34
CA ALA A 106 -2.19 12.09 21.29
C ALA A 106 -0.74 11.75 20.88
N GLY A 107 0.10 12.76 20.59
CA GLY A 107 1.48 12.57 20.12
C GLY A 107 1.59 12.11 18.67
N ALA A 108 0.54 12.22 17.86
CA ALA A 108 0.54 11.73 16.47
C ALA A 108 1.22 12.72 15.50
N ASP A 109 2.42 12.38 15.05
CA ASP A 109 3.19 13.18 14.08
C ASP A 109 2.76 12.91 12.63
N TYR A 110 2.42 11.65 12.31
CA TYR A 110 2.04 11.21 10.98
C TYR A 110 0.56 10.78 10.95
N VAL A 111 -0.18 11.23 9.93
CA VAL A 111 -1.58 10.84 9.71
C VAL A 111 -1.73 10.13 8.37
N VAL A 112 -2.43 9.00 8.34
CA VAL A 112 -2.90 8.40 7.10
C VAL A 112 -4.37 8.71 6.94
N GLU A 113 -4.63 9.44 5.88
CA GLU A 113 -5.96 9.78 5.41
C GLU A 113 -6.50 8.59 4.59
N SER A 114 -7.32 7.76 5.22
CA SER A 114 -7.88 6.54 4.64
C SER A 114 -9.40 6.51 4.47
N THR A 115 -10.08 7.66 4.57
CA THR A 115 -11.52 7.74 4.29
C THR A 115 -11.86 7.60 2.82
N GLY A 116 -10.95 8.07 1.96
CA GLY A 116 -11.21 8.28 0.54
C GLY A 116 -11.98 9.56 0.21
N VAL A 117 -12.17 10.47 1.17
CA VAL A 117 -12.92 11.73 0.99
C VAL A 117 -12.00 12.95 0.94
N PHE A 118 -10.97 13.00 1.79
CA PHE A 118 -10.03 14.13 1.88
C PHE A 118 -8.77 13.89 1.04
N THR A 119 -8.95 13.70 -0.26
CA THR A 119 -7.85 13.24 -1.13
C THR A 119 -7.09 14.35 -1.85
N THR A 120 -7.35 15.63 -1.56
CA THR A 120 -6.56 16.76 -2.09
C THR A 120 -5.59 17.28 -1.03
N ILE A 121 -4.54 18.01 -1.43
CA ILE A 121 -3.60 18.63 -0.49
C ILE A 121 -4.36 19.54 0.48
N GLU A 122 -5.26 20.39 -0.05
CA GLU A 122 -6.07 21.31 0.76
C GLU A 122 -6.89 20.57 1.82
N LYS A 123 -7.63 19.54 1.41
CA LYS A 123 -8.51 18.78 2.31
C LYS A 123 -7.74 18.00 3.36
N ALA A 124 -6.67 17.32 2.96
CA ALA A 124 -5.86 16.53 3.87
C ALA A 124 -5.03 17.41 4.82
N SER A 125 -4.70 18.64 4.41
CA SER A 125 -4.01 19.62 5.27
C SER A 125 -4.85 20.04 6.49
N ALA A 126 -6.15 19.76 6.51
CA ALA A 126 -6.97 19.97 7.70
C ALA A 126 -6.43 19.20 8.93
N HIS A 127 -5.81 18.03 8.75
CA HIS A 127 -5.17 17.30 9.85
C HIS A 127 -3.99 18.06 10.46
N LEU A 128 -3.31 18.91 9.71
CA LEU A 128 -2.18 19.70 10.23
C LEU A 128 -2.64 20.70 11.29
N LYS A 129 -3.89 21.18 11.21
CA LYS A 129 -4.49 22.05 12.25
C LYS A 129 -4.66 21.32 13.60
N GLY A 130 -4.81 20.00 13.54
CA GLY A 130 -4.92 19.12 14.71
C GLY A 130 -3.59 18.81 15.40
N GLY A 131 -2.46 19.25 14.85
CA GLY A 131 -1.12 19.03 15.40
C GLY A 131 -0.30 17.95 14.69
N ALA A 132 -0.84 17.31 13.64
CA ALA A 132 -0.05 16.40 12.81
C ALA A 132 1.02 17.17 12.03
N LYS A 133 2.19 16.57 11.83
CA LYS A 133 3.29 17.12 11.04
C LYS A 133 3.19 16.72 9.57
N ARG A 134 2.80 15.46 9.30
CA ARG A 134 2.71 14.88 7.96
C ARG A 134 1.38 14.18 7.72
N VAL A 135 0.97 14.14 6.46
CA VAL A 135 -0.23 13.43 6.01
C VAL A 135 0.07 12.56 4.79
N ILE A 136 -0.30 11.28 4.84
CA ILE A 136 -0.23 10.32 3.75
C ILE A 136 -1.64 9.98 3.31
N ILE A 137 -2.00 10.36 2.08
CA ILE A 137 -3.29 10.03 1.48
C ILE A 137 -3.24 8.59 0.96
N SER A 138 -4.16 7.73 1.41
CA SER A 138 -4.20 6.31 1.02
C SER A 138 -5.11 6.01 -0.18
N ALA A 139 -5.44 7.04 -0.97
CA ALA A 139 -6.45 7.01 -2.03
C ALA A 139 -6.05 7.87 -3.23
N PRO A 140 -6.76 7.77 -4.36
CA PRO A 140 -6.54 8.65 -5.49
C PRO A 140 -6.63 10.14 -5.16
N SER A 141 -5.48 10.83 -5.26
CA SER A 141 -5.34 12.27 -5.19
C SER A 141 -5.13 12.89 -6.58
N ALA A 142 -5.70 14.08 -6.77
CA ALA A 142 -5.55 14.87 -7.99
C ALA A 142 -4.23 15.65 -8.02
N ASP A 143 -3.75 16.12 -6.87
CA ASP A 143 -2.72 17.14 -6.70
C ASP A 143 -1.56 16.73 -5.79
N ALA A 144 -1.75 15.78 -4.86
CA ALA A 144 -0.69 15.37 -3.93
C ALA A 144 0.44 14.60 -4.65
N PRO A 145 1.73 14.93 -4.36
CA PRO A 145 2.88 14.17 -4.84
C PRO A 145 2.76 12.70 -4.47
N MET A 146 3.04 11.83 -5.44
CA MET A 146 2.80 10.39 -5.32
C MET A 146 4.12 9.64 -5.22
N PHE A 147 4.22 8.80 -4.20
CA PHE A 147 5.39 7.96 -3.97
C PHE A 147 5.03 6.48 -4.00
N VAL A 148 5.98 5.67 -4.49
CA VAL A 148 5.96 4.21 -4.41
C VAL A 148 7.32 3.72 -3.94
N MET A 149 7.30 2.97 -2.84
CA MET A 149 8.48 2.33 -2.27
C MET A 149 9.15 1.41 -3.29
N GLY A 150 10.48 1.48 -3.37
CA GLY A 150 11.28 0.77 -4.38
C GLY A 150 11.27 1.39 -5.78
N VAL A 151 10.57 2.50 -6.00
CA VAL A 151 10.50 3.15 -7.34
C VAL A 151 10.98 4.59 -7.32
N ASN A 152 10.23 5.48 -6.65
CA ASN A 152 10.56 6.92 -6.62
C ASN A 152 10.57 7.50 -5.21
N HIS A 153 10.40 6.67 -4.18
CA HIS A 153 10.42 7.09 -2.77
C HIS A 153 11.65 7.93 -2.39
N GLU A 154 12.83 7.67 -2.98
CA GLU A 154 14.04 8.46 -2.77
C GLU A 154 13.94 9.93 -3.23
N LYS A 155 12.97 10.24 -4.11
CA LYS A 155 12.67 11.61 -4.54
C LYS A 155 11.82 12.37 -3.50
N TYR A 156 11.46 11.74 -2.39
CA TYR A 156 10.76 12.42 -1.30
C TYR A 156 11.64 13.53 -0.72
N ASP A 157 11.01 14.67 -0.49
CA ASP A 157 11.62 15.84 0.13
C ASP A 157 10.83 16.24 1.38
N ASN A 158 11.53 16.59 2.45
CA ASN A 158 10.93 16.87 3.75
C ASN A 158 10.15 18.20 3.81
N SER A 159 10.17 19.03 2.76
CA SER A 159 9.24 20.17 2.64
C SER A 159 7.81 19.71 2.36
N LEU A 160 7.62 18.50 1.82
CA LEU A 160 6.31 17.95 1.50
C LEU A 160 5.60 17.51 2.79
N LYS A 161 4.57 18.26 3.19
CA LYS A 161 3.73 17.94 4.36
C LYS A 161 2.61 16.95 4.04
N VAL A 162 2.09 16.98 2.83
CA VAL A 162 1.02 16.09 2.37
C VAL A 162 1.51 15.35 1.14
N VAL A 163 1.51 14.03 1.22
CA VAL A 163 1.91 13.13 0.14
C VAL A 163 0.86 12.05 -0.06
N ARG A 164 1.00 11.28 -1.12
CA ARG A 164 0.16 10.13 -1.41
C ARG A 164 1.02 8.88 -1.57
N ASP A 165 0.63 7.81 -0.87
CA ASP A 165 1.14 6.48 -1.17
C ASP A 165 0.35 5.84 -2.32
N ALA A 166 1.03 5.43 -3.38
CA ALA A 166 0.40 4.74 -4.49
C ALA A 166 0.35 3.22 -4.26
N ARG A 167 -0.87 2.68 -4.30
CA ARG A 167 -1.18 1.25 -4.19
C ARG A 167 -0.46 0.34 -5.19
N LYS A 168 0.07 0.91 -6.28
CA LYS A 168 0.50 0.16 -7.44
C LYS A 168 1.57 0.93 -8.22
N ALA A 169 2.78 0.38 -8.27
CA ALA A 169 3.67 0.57 -9.41
C ALA A 169 3.96 -0.80 -10.00
N LEU A 170 3.90 -0.90 -11.33
CA LEU A 170 4.47 -2.03 -12.04
C LEU A 170 5.99 -1.93 -11.89
N LEU A 171 6.53 -2.68 -10.93
CA LEU A 171 7.98 -2.74 -10.65
C LEU A 171 8.78 -3.24 -11.88
N PHE A 172 8.11 -3.86 -12.85
CA PHE A 172 8.69 -4.42 -14.07
C PHE A 172 9.43 -3.43 -14.96
N TYR A 173 9.10 -2.15 -14.90
CA TYR A 173 9.65 -1.17 -15.84
C TYR A 173 11.05 -0.65 -15.47
N ASN A 174 11.48 -0.82 -14.21
CA ASN A 174 12.78 -0.35 -13.74
C ASN A 174 13.78 -1.49 -13.51
N LEU A 175 13.51 -2.70 -14.03
CA LEU A 175 14.29 -3.88 -13.68
C LEU A 175 15.61 -4.03 -14.45
N SER A 176 15.69 -3.57 -15.70
CA SER A 176 16.92 -3.67 -16.50
C SER A 176 16.84 -2.89 -17.82
N PRO A 177 17.97 -2.40 -18.37
CA PRO A 177 18.06 -1.90 -19.76
C PRO A 177 17.65 -2.92 -20.84
N ASN A 178 17.62 -4.22 -20.51
CA ASN A 178 17.23 -5.30 -21.42
C ASN A 178 15.74 -5.62 -21.37
N VAL A 179 15.04 -5.21 -20.32
CA VAL A 179 13.57 -5.27 -20.20
C VAL A 179 13.01 -3.85 -20.35
N ASN A 180 13.74 -2.97 -21.04
CA ASN A 180 13.31 -1.60 -21.22
C ASN A 180 12.11 -1.56 -22.16
N CYS A 181 10.95 -1.26 -21.60
CA CYS A 181 9.68 -1.21 -22.33
C CYS A 181 9.48 0.16 -23.00
N LEU A 182 10.36 1.13 -22.73
CA LEU A 182 10.24 2.51 -23.19
C LEU A 182 10.63 2.66 -24.68
N PRO A 183 10.02 3.59 -25.44
CA PRO A 183 8.81 4.39 -25.17
C PRO A 183 7.53 3.74 -25.75
N LEU A 184 7.53 2.43 -25.98
CA LEU A 184 6.47 1.75 -26.75
C LEU A 184 5.13 1.74 -26.00
N PRO A 185 3.97 1.74 -26.69
CA PRO A 185 2.68 1.65 -26.02
C PRO A 185 2.47 0.31 -25.31
N HIS A 186 1.93 0.35 -24.10
CA HIS A 186 1.58 -0.81 -23.27
C HIS A 186 0.15 -0.74 -22.78
N PHE A 187 -0.44 -1.91 -22.56
CA PHE A 187 -1.79 -2.02 -22.02
C PHE A 187 -1.82 -2.91 -20.79
N GLN A 188 -2.50 -2.43 -19.75
CA GLN A 188 -2.67 -3.16 -18.51
C GLN A 188 -4.14 -3.47 -18.25
N SER A 189 -4.43 -4.73 -17.96
CA SER A 189 -5.67 -5.14 -17.33
C SER A 189 -5.41 -5.51 -15.87
N THR A 190 -6.39 -5.29 -15.00
CA THR A 190 -6.31 -5.77 -13.61
C THR A 190 -7.59 -6.50 -13.29
N VAL A 191 -7.46 -7.79 -12.99
CA VAL A 191 -8.56 -8.57 -12.42
C VAL A 191 -8.50 -8.35 -10.92
N HIS A 192 -9.45 -7.57 -10.42
CA HIS A 192 -9.38 -6.99 -9.10
C HIS A 192 -10.49 -7.51 -8.19
N ALA A 193 -10.14 -7.84 -6.95
CA ALA A 193 -11.11 -8.16 -5.91
C ALA A 193 -12.16 -7.06 -5.70
N ILE A 194 -13.29 -7.46 -5.10
CA ILE A 194 -14.34 -6.55 -4.64
C ILE A 194 -13.74 -5.58 -3.61
N THR A 195 -14.24 -4.34 -3.59
CA THR A 195 -13.88 -3.35 -2.56
C THR A 195 -15.14 -2.78 -1.93
N ALA A 196 -14.97 -2.05 -0.82
CA ALA A 196 -16.08 -1.49 -0.05
C ALA A 196 -16.96 -0.48 -0.83
N THR A 197 -16.54 -0.02 -2.01
CA THR A 197 -17.35 0.87 -2.84
C THR A 197 -18.42 0.15 -3.66
N GLN A 198 -18.27 -1.15 -3.92
CA GLN A 198 -19.26 -1.94 -4.65
C GLN A 198 -20.42 -2.38 -3.75
N LYS A 199 -21.51 -2.84 -4.36
CA LYS A 199 -22.77 -3.18 -3.68
C LYS A 199 -22.97 -4.68 -3.56
N THR A 200 -23.67 -5.12 -2.51
CA THR A 200 -24.07 -6.53 -2.34
C THR A 200 -25.11 -6.94 -3.39
N VAL A 201 -26.04 -6.04 -3.70
CA VAL A 201 -27.09 -6.18 -4.72
C VAL A 201 -27.12 -4.95 -5.60
N ASP A 202 -27.83 -5.02 -6.73
CA ASP A 202 -27.99 -3.88 -7.65
C ASP A 202 -28.56 -2.65 -6.92
N GLY A 203 -27.88 -1.51 -7.04
CA GLY A 203 -28.23 -0.27 -6.36
C GLY A 203 -27.50 0.96 -6.90
N PRO A 204 -27.83 2.15 -6.39
CA PRO A 204 -27.25 3.40 -6.88
C PRO A 204 -25.75 3.50 -6.58
N SER A 205 -25.00 4.01 -7.55
CA SER A 205 -23.56 4.31 -7.44
C SER A 205 -23.31 5.79 -7.69
N GLY A 206 -22.65 6.45 -6.74
CA GLY A 206 -22.27 7.86 -6.83
C GLY A 206 -21.01 8.12 -7.69
N LYS A 207 -20.46 7.08 -8.34
CA LYS A 207 -19.22 7.19 -9.11
C LYS A 207 -19.43 6.81 -10.58
N LEU A 208 -19.75 5.55 -10.84
CA LEU A 208 -20.02 5.00 -12.17
C LEU A 208 -21.15 3.96 -12.07
N TRP A 209 -22.01 3.88 -13.09
CA TRP A 209 -23.20 3.01 -13.07
C TRP A 209 -22.87 1.53 -12.84
N ARG A 210 -21.78 1.04 -13.46
CA ARG A 210 -21.34 -0.36 -13.33
C ARG A 210 -20.96 -0.74 -11.89
N ASP A 211 -20.44 0.19 -11.10
CA ASP A 211 -20.06 -0.04 -9.69
C ASP A 211 -21.30 -0.25 -8.78
N GLY A 212 -22.49 0.04 -9.29
CA GLY A 212 -23.76 -0.18 -8.59
C GLY A 212 -24.31 -1.60 -8.71
N ARG A 213 -23.73 -2.44 -9.58
CA ARG A 213 -24.19 -3.82 -9.78
C ARG A 213 -23.72 -4.75 -8.65
N GLY A 214 -24.49 -5.80 -8.37
CA GLY A 214 -24.17 -6.80 -7.35
C GLY A 214 -22.78 -7.41 -7.53
N ALA A 215 -21.89 -7.17 -6.56
CA ALA A 215 -20.46 -7.41 -6.69
C ALA A 215 -20.08 -8.90 -6.74
N SER A 216 -20.81 -9.75 -6.01
CA SER A 216 -20.56 -11.20 -5.97
C SER A 216 -21.13 -11.94 -7.18
N GLN A 217 -21.92 -11.28 -8.03
CA GLN A 217 -22.65 -11.88 -9.15
C GLN A 217 -22.07 -11.52 -10.51
N ASN A 218 -21.19 -10.52 -10.59
CA ASN A 218 -20.78 -9.92 -11.85
C ASN A 218 -19.27 -9.85 -12.00
N ILE A 219 -18.82 -9.95 -13.26
CA ILE A 219 -17.55 -9.39 -13.70
C ILE A 219 -17.83 -7.95 -14.15
N ILE A 220 -17.28 -6.96 -13.44
CA ILE A 220 -17.63 -5.55 -13.62
C ILE A 220 -16.44 -4.80 -14.25
N PRO A 221 -16.50 -4.42 -15.53
CA PRO A 221 -15.42 -3.63 -16.11
C PRO A 221 -15.43 -2.20 -15.56
N ALA A 222 -14.26 -1.71 -15.17
CA ALA A 222 -14.03 -0.42 -14.53
C ALA A 222 -12.85 0.32 -15.15
N SER A 223 -12.97 1.65 -15.25
CA SER A 223 -11.83 2.50 -15.59
C SER A 223 -10.88 2.61 -14.40
N THR A 224 -9.58 2.70 -14.66
CA THR A 224 -8.56 2.85 -13.62
C THR A 224 -7.56 3.94 -13.98
N GLY A 225 -7.31 4.84 -13.02
CA GLY A 225 -6.21 5.81 -13.12
C GLY A 225 -4.85 5.21 -12.76
N ALA A 226 -4.78 3.94 -12.32
CA ALA A 226 -3.55 3.34 -11.81
C ALA A 226 -2.46 3.24 -12.90
N ALA A 227 -2.83 2.88 -14.12
CA ALA A 227 -1.90 2.82 -15.25
C ALA A 227 -1.32 4.22 -15.58
N LYS A 228 -2.18 5.24 -15.64
CA LYS A 228 -1.77 6.64 -15.84
C LYS A 228 -0.90 7.17 -14.70
N ALA A 229 -1.13 6.70 -13.47
CA ALA A 229 -0.35 7.09 -12.30
C ALA A 229 1.10 6.59 -12.37
N VAL A 230 1.37 5.49 -13.07
CA VAL A 230 2.75 5.02 -13.31
C VAL A 230 3.56 6.09 -14.03
N GLY A 231 2.99 6.78 -15.03
CA GLY A 231 3.64 7.90 -15.71
C GLY A 231 3.95 9.11 -14.82
N LYS A 232 3.30 9.24 -13.65
CA LYS A 232 3.65 10.26 -12.64
C LYS A 232 4.83 9.85 -11.76
N VAL A 233 4.96 8.55 -11.49
CA VAL A 233 5.98 7.95 -10.62
C VAL A 233 7.28 7.69 -11.39
N ILE A 234 7.15 7.25 -12.65
CA ILE A 234 8.19 6.98 -13.63
C ILE A 234 7.90 7.88 -14.84
N PRO A 235 8.41 9.14 -14.85
CA PRO A 235 8.12 10.13 -15.89
C PRO A 235 8.37 9.65 -17.31
N GLU A 236 9.33 8.74 -17.49
CA GLU A 236 9.69 8.14 -18.77
C GLU A 236 8.54 7.33 -19.37
N LEU A 237 7.64 6.78 -18.53
CA LEU A 237 6.44 6.04 -18.95
C LEU A 237 5.21 6.93 -19.15
N ASN A 238 5.35 8.25 -19.08
CA ASN A 238 4.22 9.14 -19.22
C ASN A 238 3.65 9.07 -20.64
N GLY A 239 2.36 8.71 -20.75
CA GLY A 239 1.67 8.56 -22.02
C GLY A 239 1.86 7.21 -22.71
N SER A 240 2.81 6.37 -22.30
CA SER A 240 3.05 5.05 -22.91
C SER A 240 2.24 3.92 -22.28
N LEU A 241 1.72 4.10 -21.05
CA LEU A 241 0.94 3.09 -20.35
C LEU A 241 -0.49 3.57 -20.04
N THR A 242 -1.47 2.76 -20.43
CA THR A 242 -2.87 2.90 -20.01
C THR A 242 -3.48 1.54 -19.67
N GLY A 243 -4.70 1.52 -19.16
CA GLY A 243 -5.33 0.26 -18.80
C GLY A 243 -6.74 0.37 -18.25
N MET A 244 -7.29 -0.80 -17.93
CA MET A 244 -8.59 -0.96 -17.29
C MET A 244 -8.53 -1.99 -16.17
N ALA A 245 -9.66 -2.20 -15.51
CA ALA A 245 -9.84 -3.25 -14.52
C ALA A 245 -11.14 -4.02 -14.75
N PHE A 246 -11.18 -5.25 -14.27
CA PHE A 246 -12.39 -6.05 -14.11
C PHE A 246 -12.52 -6.36 -12.63
N ARG A 247 -13.61 -5.92 -11.99
CA ARG A 247 -13.93 -6.36 -10.63
C ARG A 247 -14.53 -7.75 -10.71
N VAL A 248 -14.01 -8.70 -9.94
CA VAL A 248 -14.49 -10.08 -9.92
C VAL A 248 -14.93 -10.51 -8.52
N PRO A 249 -15.75 -11.56 -8.39
CA PRO A 249 -16.27 -12.06 -7.10
C PRO A 249 -15.25 -12.67 -6.12
N THR A 250 -14.07 -12.07 -5.95
CA THR A 250 -13.11 -12.43 -4.93
C THR A 250 -13.07 -11.35 -3.82
N PRO A 251 -12.99 -11.74 -2.53
CA PRO A 251 -13.01 -10.78 -1.43
C PRO A 251 -11.70 -10.02 -1.26
N ASN A 252 -10.57 -10.61 -1.69
CA ASN A 252 -9.25 -10.02 -1.66
C ASN A 252 -8.33 -10.68 -2.69
N VAL A 253 -7.13 -10.12 -2.83
CA VAL A 253 -6.10 -10.46 -3.80
C VAL A 253 -6.54 -10.14 -5.22
N SER A 254 -5.64 -9.50 -5.93
CA SER A 254 -5.84 -9.05 -7.30
C SER A 254 -4.64 -9.44 -8.14
N VAL A 255 -4.84 -9.46 -9.45
CA VAL A 255 -3.79 -9.79 -10.41
C VAL A 255 -3.73 -8.75 -11.52
N VAL A 256 -2.51 -8.42 -11.91
CA VAL A 256 -2.22 -7.54 -13.03
C VAL A 256 -1.81 -8.39 -14.21
N ASP A 257 -2.46 -8.13 -15.33
CA ASP A 257 -2.03 -8.57 -16.64
C ASP A 257 -1.42 -7.35 -17.33
N LEU A 258 -0.13 -7.43 -17.62
CA LEU A 258 0.61 -6.41 -18.33
C LEU A 258 1.02 -6.92 -19.71
N THR A 259 0.43 -6.34 -20.75
CA THR A 259 0.83 -6.62 -22.14
C THR A 259 1.80 -5.56 -22.61
N VAL A 260 3.03 -5.98 -22.90
CA VAL A 260 4.18 -5.12 -23.14
C VAL A 260 4.77 -5.41 -24.51
N ARG A 261 5.12 -4.33 -25.21
CA ARG A 261 6.04 -4.38 -26.34
C ARG A 261 7.43 -3.92 -25.87
N LEU A 262 8.43 -4.77 -26.09
CA LEU A 262 9.82 -4.54 -25.74
C LEU A 262 10.55 -3.88 -26.92
N GLU A 263 11.36 -2.87 -26.62
CA GLU A 263 12.22 -2.24 -27.63
C GLU A 263 13.34 -3.20 -28.05
N LYS A 264 14.03 -3.79 -27.07
CA LYS A 264 15.03 -4.84 -27.30
C LYS A 264 14.38 -6.22 -27.23
N PRO A 265 14.72 -7.15 -28.13
CA PRO A 265 14.20 -8.51 -28.06
C PRO A 265 14.73 -9.21 -26.80
N ALA A 266 13.87 -9.95 -26.12
CA ALA A 266 14.24 -10.84 -25.02
C ALA A 266 13.38 -12.10 -25.06
N SER A 267 14.01 -13.25 -24.81
CA SER A 267 13.30 -14.49 -24.51
C SER A 267 12.58 -14.38 -23.17
N TYR A 268 11.51 -15.16 -23.00
CA TYR A 268 10.76 -15.18 -21.74
C TYR A 268 11.63 -15.63 -20.55
N ASP A 269 12.59 -16.53 -20.78
CA ASP A 269 13.56 -16.95 -19.76
C ASP A 269 14.51 -15.84 -19.32
N GLU A 270 14.94 -14.96 -20.25
CA GLU A 270 15.74 -13.78 -19.89
C GLU A 270 14.94 -12.80 -19.04
N ILE A 271 13.66 -12.58 -19.38
CA ILE A 271 12.76 -11.73 -18.59
C ILE A 271 12.61 -12.32 -17.17
N LYS A 272 12.33 -13.63 -17.06
CA LYS A 272 12.25 -14.32 -15.76
C LYS A 272 13.51 -14.13 -14.93
N LYS A 273 14.69 -14.30 -15.51
CA LYS A 273 15.98 -14.12 -14.83
C LYS A 273 16.16 -12.69 -14.30
N VAL A 274 15.83 -11.68 -15.10
CA VAL A 274 15.92 -10.27 -14.69
C VAL A 274 14.96 -9.98 -13.54
N VAL A 275 13.71 -10.43 -13.63
CA VAL A 275 12.71 -10.25 -12.58
C VAL A 275 13.14 -10.94 -11.29
N LYS A 276 13.62 -12.19 -11.39
CA LYS A 276 14.12 -12.94 -10.23
C LYS A 276 15.31 -12.23 -9.58
N ALA A 277 16.29 -11.76 -10.36
CA ALA A 277 17.43 -11.04 -9.84
C ALA A 277 17.03 -9.75 -9.09
N ALA A 278 16.05 -9.01 -9.60
CA ALA A 278 15.55 -7.83 -8.93
C ALA A 278 14.77 -8.16 -7.63
N ALA A 279 13.95 -9.21 -7.66
CA ALA A 279 13.22 -9.71 -6.49
C ALA A 279 14.15 -10.22 -5.38
N ASP A 280 15.27 -10.86 -5.76
CA ASP A 280 16.27 -11.36 -4.81
C ASP A 280 17.27 -10.26 -4.36
N GLY A 281 17.30 -9.12 -5.05
CA GLY A 281 18.23 -8.01 -4.84
C GLY A 281 17.55 -6.70 -4.42
N PRO A 282 17.60 -5.63 -5.25
CA PRO A 282 17.21 -4.27 -4.85
C PRO A 282 15.73 -4.12 -4.48
N LEU A 283 14.85 -5.01 -4.95
CA LEU A 283 13.41 -4.98 -4.67
C LEU A 283 12.98 -6.06 -3.67
N LYS A 284 13.92 -6.68 -2.95
CA LYS A 284 13.61 -7.71 -1.96
C LYS A 284 12.63 -7.20 -0.92
N GLY A 285 11.56 -7.97 -0.70
CA GLY A 285 10.46 -7.60 0.20
C GLY A 285 9.39 -6.69 -0.43
N ILE A 286 9.63 -6.16 -1.63
CA ILE A 286 8.67 -5.37 -2.41
C ILE A 286 8.19 -6.18 -3.64
N LEU A 287 9.13 -6.75 -4.40
CA LEU A 287 8.88 -7.66 -5.53
C LEU A 287 9.14 -9.11 -5.10
N GLY A 288 8.21 -10.00 -5.41
CA GLY A 288 8.36 -11.44 -5.33
C GLY A 288 8.46 -12.08 -6.72
N TYR A 289 8.94 -13.32 -6.75
CA TYR A 289 9.00 -14.18 -7.91
C TYR A 289 8.53 -15.57 -7.51
N THR A 290 7.72 -16.22 -8.34
CA THR A 290 7.30 -17.61 -8.13
C THR A 290 7.20 -18.36 -9.46
N GLU A 291 7.51 -19.66 -9.42
CA GLU A 291 7.28 -20.64 -10.50
C GLU A 291 6.23 -21.68 -10.12
N ASP A 292 5.70 -21.61 -8.90
CA ASP A 292 4.67 -22.51 -8.40
C ASP A 292 3.34 -22.25 -9.13
N GLN A 293 2.50 -23.28 -9.23
CA GLN A 293 1.15 -23.19 -9.81
C GLN A 293 0.16 -22.60 -8.79
N VAL A 294 0.33 -21.30 -8.54
CA VAL A 294 -0.40 -20.50 -7.55
C VAL A 294 -1.75 -19.98 -8.04
N VAL A 295 -2.62 -19.67 -7.10
CA VAL A 295 -3.90 -18.98 -7.31
C VAL A 295 -4.06 -17.83 -6.32
N SER A 296 -5.13 -17.04 -6.46
CA SER A 296 -5.30 -15.79 -5.69
C SER A 296 -5.21 -15.97 -4.16
N THR A 297 -5.74 -17.06 -3.61
CA THR A 297 -5.76 -17.27 -2.16
C THR A 297 -4.38 -17.48 -1.55
N ASP A 298 -3.40 -17.91 -2.34
CA ASP A 298 -2.04 -18.20 -1.88
C ASP A 298 -1.27 -16.93 -1.50
N PHE A 299 -1.77 -15.77 -1.92
CA PHE A 299 -1.19 -14.45 -1.63
C PHE A 299 -1.96 -13.65 -0.57
N ASN A 300 -2.99 -14.24 0.05
CA ASN A 300 -3.76 -13.53 1.06
C ASN A 300 -2.92 -13.30 2.32
N GLY A 301 -2.74 -12.04 2.71
CA GLY A 301 -1.81 -11.63 3.76
C GLY A 301 -0.36 -11.51 3.33
N ASP A 302 -0.05 -11.63 2.03
CA ASP A 302 1.29 -11.37 1.52
C ASP A 302 1.63 -9.88 1.66
N VAL A 303 2.82 -9.59 2.17
CA VAL A 303 3.28 -8.23 2.47
C VAL A 303 3.95 -7.54 1.28
N ARG A 304 4.23 -8.27 0.19
CA ARG A 304 4.90 -7.73 -1.00
C ARG A 304 3.91 -6.92 -1.85
N SER A 305 4.43 -5.96 -2.61
CA SER A 305 3.61 -5.11 -3.50
C SER A 305 3.25 -5.79 -4.82
N SER A 306 4.05 -6.77 -5.23
CA SER A 306 3.96 -7.43 -6.53
C SER A 306 4.65 -8.78 -6.43
N ILE A 307 4.02 -9.84 -6.90
CA ILE A 307 4.61 -11.18 -6.98
C ILE A 307 4.48 -11.67 -8.42
N PHE A 308 5.60 -11.68 -9.14
CA PHE A 308 5.63 -12.13 -10.53
C PHE A 308 5.37 -13.62 -10.61
N ASP A 309 4.40 -13.98 -11.45
CA ASP A 309 4.04 -15.36 -11.75
C ASP A 309 4.70 -15.76 -13.07
N ALA A 310 5.78 -16.53 -12.95
CA ALA A 310 6.58 -16.97 -14.08
C ALA A 310 5.89 -18.03 -14.94
N GLY A 311 4.87 -18.71 -14.41
CA GLY A 311 4.11 -19.73 -15.13
C GLY A 311 2.89 -19.16 -15.86
N ALA A 312 2.32 -18.06 -15.38
CA ALA A 312 1.09 -17.48 -15.92
C ALA A 312 1.31 -16.47 -17.07
N GLY A 313 2.51 -15.94 -17.25
CA GLY A 313 2.83 -15.08 -18.39
C GLY A 313 3.08 -15.86 -19.67
N ILE A 314 3.12 -15.15 -20.80
CA ILE A 314 3.33 -15.76 -22.12
C ILE A 314 4.00 -14.78 -23.08
N ALA A 315 4.96 -15.24 -23.87
CA ALA A 315 5.56 -14.48 -24.95
C ALA A 315 4.92 -14.86 -26.29
N LEU A 316 4.42 -13.88 -27.04
CA LEU A 316 4.02 -14.09 -28.44
C LEU A 316 5.26 -14.19 -29.34
N ASN A 317 6.23 -13.33 -29.09
CA ASN A 317 7.57 -13.32 -29.69
C ASN A 317 8.52 -12.55 -28.78
N ASN A 318 9.79 -12.44 -29.16
CA ASN A 318 10.81 -11.79 -28.33
C ASN A 318 10.58 -10.28 -28.10
N HIS A 319 9.63 -9.65 -28.79
CA HIS A 319 9.27 -8.23 -28.60
C HIS A 319 7.89 -8.02 -27.97
N PHE A 320 7.07 -9.06 -27.82
CA PHE A 320 5.68 -8.89 -27.38
C PHE A 320 5.30 -9.96 -26.38
N VAL A 321 5.12 -9.52 -25.13
CA VAL A 321 4.98 -10.40 -23.98
C VAL A 321 3.83 -9.98 -23.08
N LYS A 322 3.25 -10.95 -22.40
CA LYS A 322 2.30 -10.78 -21.32
C LYS A 322 2.95 -11.19 -20.01
N LEU A 323 2.99 -10.27 -19.06
CA LEU A 323 3.54 -10.47 -17.72
C LEU A 323 2.39 -10.48 -16.70
N VAL A 324 2.41 -11.43 -15.79
CA VAL A 324 1.39 -11.58 -14.74
C VAL A 324 2.02 -11.33 -13.39
N THR A 325 1.35 -10.51 -12.57
CA THR A 325 1.77 -10.31 -11.18
C THR A 325 0.59 -10.25 -10.22
N TRP A 326 0.72 -10.96 -9.11
CA TRP A 326 -0.23 -10.98 -8.02
C TRP A 326 0.08 -9.90 -6.99
N TYR A 327 -0.95 -9.47 -6.27
CA TYR A 327 -0.78 -8.62 -5.10
C TYR A 327 -1.99 -8.71 -4.17
N ASP A 328 -1.72 -8.73 -2.87
CA ASP A 328 -2.74 -8.45 -1.87
C ASP A 328 -3.04 -6.95 -1.89
N ASN A 329 -4.18 -6.58 -2.48
CA ASN A 329 -4.60 -5.19 -2.64
C ASN A 329 -4.91 -4.48 -1.31
N GLU A 330 -4.94 -5.21 -0.19
CA GLU A 330 -5.11 -4.65 1.13
C GLU A 330 -3.83 -4.71 1.94
N PHE A 331 -3.24 -5.89 2.12
CA PHE A 331 -2.16 -6.11 3.07
C PHE A 331 -0.79 -5.68 2.55
N GLY A 332 -0.48 -6.00 1.30
CA GLY A 332 0.74 -5.52 0.64
C GLY A 332 0.77 -4.00 0.60
N TYR A 333 -0.34 -3.37 0.23
CA TYR A 333 -0.47 -1.91 0.29
C TYR A 333 -0.34 -1.35 1.71
N SER A 334 -0.97 -2.00 2.69
CA SER A 334 -0.91 -1.54 4.07
C SER A 334 0.51 -1.50 4.62
N ASN A 335 1.35 -2.47 4.24
CA ASN A 335 2.78 -2.47 4.57
C ASN A 335 3.54 -1.34 3.84
N ARG A 336 3.18 -1.01 2.60
CA ARG A 336 3.79 0.13 1.88
C ARG A 336 3.52 1.47 2.54
N VAL A 337 2.34 1.64 3.12
CA VAL A 337 2.04 2.83 3.93
C VAL A 337 3.01 2.94 5.11
N CYS A 338 3.18 1.86 5.89
CA CYS A 338 4.17 1.80 6.98
C CYS A 338 5.60 2.09 6.51
N ASP A 339 6.00 1.50 5.38
CA ASP A 339 7.33 1.68 4.81
C ASP A 339 7.58 3.13 4.37
N LEU A 340 6.59 3.77 3.73
CA LEU A 340 6.70 5.16 3.31
C LEU A 340 6.84 6.11 4.50
N MET A 341 6.08 5.88 5.58
CA MET A 341 6.18 6.70 6.78
C MET A 341 7.53 6.56 7.48
N ALA A 342 8.01 5.32 7.63
CA ALA A 342 9.35 5.09 8.16
C ALA A 342 10.43 5.75 7.29
N HIS A 343 10.27 5.71 5.96
CA HIS A 343 11.17 6.40 5.05
C HIS A 343 11.12 7.92 5.22
N MET A 344 9.93 8.53 5.24
CA MET A 344 9.76 9.97 5.44
C MET A 344 10.40 10.42 6.76
N ALA A 345 10.15 9.70 7.86
CA ALA A 345 10.71 10.01 9.17
C ALA A 345 12.24 9.88 9.21
N SER A 346 12.84 8.96 8.44
CA SER A 346 14.30 8.84 8.33
C SER A 346 14.97 10.02 7.60
N LYS A 347 14.17 10.91 6.99
CA LYS A 347 14.61 12.11 6.26
C LYS A 347 14.31 13.42 7.02
N GLU A 348 13.80 13.31 8.24
CA GLU A 348 13.54 14.43 9.15
C GLU A 348 14.64 14.59 10.19
#